data_AF-A0A6A5NNN7-F1
#
_entry.id   AF-A0A6A5NNN7-F1
#
_cell.length_a   1.000
_cell.length_b   1.000
_cell.length_c   1.000
_cell.angle_alpha   90.00
_cell.angle_beta   90.00
_cell.angle_gamma   90.00
#
_symmetry.space_group_name_H-M   'P 1'
#
loop_
_entity.id
_entity.type
_entity.pdbx_description
1 polymer ?
#
loop_
_entity_poly.entity_id
_entity_poly.type
_entity_poly.pdbx_seq_one_letter_code
_entity_poly.pdbx_strand_id
1 'polypeptide(L)'
;MNYSKVSYLLFTIFMIFISHSPMPASSQSLYESVCKETGQAAANCIQLLKANPQIVSAKNYRDLSKFIMELGITKGTQGQNVLLNLLKTNPSPAIRECANSDYTGTIGSLKSAIRELPVDLQTAEYDAHVSGDGPVNCATALKAAKINDPSFLNINNIVSLLCQVSYLSVKHIA
;
A
#
# COMPACT_ATOMS: atom_id res chain seq x y z
N MET A 1 65.60 -0.06 -19.86
CA MET A 1 64.11 -0.04 -19.89
C MET A 1 63.62 0.79 -18.72
N ASN A 2 62.99 1.95 -18.98
CA ASN A 2 62.63 2.92 -17.95
C ASN A 2 61.50 2.41 -17.05
N TYR A 3 61.83 2.10 -15.79
CA TYR A 3 60.88 1.67 -14.76
C TYR A 3 59.68 2.63 -14.61
N SER A 4 59.86 3.93 -14.85
CA SER A 4 58.76 4.91 -14.80
C SER A 4 57.64 4.64 -15.81
N LYS A 5 57.94 4.16 -17.03
CA LYS A 5 56.90 3.96 -18.06
C LYS A 5 56.01 2.74 -17.77
N VAL A 6 56.56 1.72 -17.10
CA VAL A 6 55.82 0.52 -16.67
C VAL A 6 54.86 0.86 -15.52
N SER A 7 55.25 1.79 -14.64
CA SER A 7 54.42 2.24 -13.52
C SER A 7 53.16 3.02 -13.97
N TYR A 8 53.26 3.85 -15.01
CA TYR A 8 52.10 4.59 -15.53
C TYR A 8 51.08 3.67 -16.23
N LEU A 9 51.55 2.61 -16.88
CA LEU A 9 50.67 1.66 -17.58
C LEU A 9 49.86 0.80 -16.60
N LEU A 10 50.44 0.43 -15.46
CA LEU A 10 49.74 -0.29 -14.39
C LEU A 10 48.70 0.58 -13.68
N PHE A 11 48.97 1.89 -13.54
CA PHE A 11 48.05 2.83 -12.89
C PHE A 11 46.81 3.14 -13.74
N THR A 12 46.95 3.22 -15.06
CA THR A 12 45.81 3.43 -15.97
C THR A 12 44.92 2.20 -16.09
N ILE A 13 45.49 0.99 -16.07
CA ILE A 13 44.71 -0.27 -16.10
C ILE A 13 43.86 -0.41 -14.83
N PHE A 14 44.38 -0.05 -13.65
CA PHE A 14 43.60 -0.11 -12.40
C PHE A 14 42.39 0.85 -12.38
N MET A 15 42.50 2.05 -12.97
CA MET A 15 41.39 3.02 -13.04
C MET A 15 40.23 2.55 -13.95
N ILE A 16 40.52 1.72 -14.96
CA ILE A 16 39.50 1.17 -15.86
C ILE A 16 38.67 0.08 -15.17
N PHE A 17 39.27 -0.69 -14.25
CA PHE A 17 38.56 -1.77 -13.55
C PHE A 17 37.64 -1.30 -12.41
N ILE A 18 37.85 -0.11 -11.84
CA ILE A 18 37.00 0.42 -10.76
C ILE A 18 35.71 1.04 -11.32
N SER A 19 35.73 1.50 -12.57
CA SER A 19 34.62 2.25 -13.17
C SER A 19 33.51 1.37 -13.78
N HIS A 20 33.64 0.05 -13.75
CA HIS A 20 32.65 -0.89 -14.30
C HIS A 20 32.14 -1.91 -13.27
N SER A 21 32.06 -1.52 -12.00
CA SER A 21 31.23 -2.26 -11.05
C SER A 21 29.78 -2.18 -11.57
N PRO A 22 29.14 -3.27 -12.01
CA PRO A 22 27.73 -3.24 -12.26
C PRO A 22 27.10 -3.01 -10.89
N MET A 23 26.64 -1.78 -10.62
CA MET A 23 25.64 -1.62 -9.58
C MET A 23 24.54 -2.62 -9.93
N PRO A 24 24.15 -3.54 -9.03
CA PRO A 24 22.95 -4.31 -9.28
C PRO A 24 21.86 -3.26 -9.49
N ALA A 25 21.34 -3.16 -10.72
CA ALA A 25 20.10 -2.48 -10.95
C ALA A 25 19.12 -3.20 -10.06
N SER A 26 18.80 -2.61 -8.91
CA SER A 26 17.79 -3.14 -8.01
C SER A 26 16.54 -3.22 -8.87
N SER A 27 16.20 -4.42 -9.32
CA SER A 27 14.95 -4.66 -10.03
C SER A 27 13.87 -4.36 -9.02
N GLN A 28 13.38 -3.12 -9.02
CA GLN A 28 12.40 -2.65 -8.06
C GLN A 28 11.19 -3.57 -8.17
N SER A 29 10.80 -4.16 -7.05
CA SER A 29 9.66 -5.07 -7.04
C SER A 29 8.37 -4.28 -7.31
N LEU A 30 7.34 -4.96 -7.82
CA LEU A 30 6.08 -4.30 -8.21
C LEU A 30 5.46 -3.52 -7.04
N TYR A 31 5.46 -4.08 -5.84
CA TYR A 31 4.90 -3.43 -4.65
C TYR A 31 5.72 -2.19 -4.23
N GLU A 32 7.05 -2.21 -4.37
CA GLU A 32 7.90 -1.04 -4.12
C GLU A 32 7.63 0.07 -5.13
N SER A 33 7.37 -0.28 -6.41
CA SER A 33 7.01 0.69 -7.45
C SER A 33 5.71 1.41 -7.10
N VAL A 34 4.65 0.67 -6.78
CA VAL A 34 3.36 1.24 -6.37
C VAL A 34 3.49 2.06 -5.08
N CYS A 35 4.24 1.56 -4.09
CA CYS A 35 4.42 2.29 -2.82
C CYS A 35 5.11 3.64 -3.01
N LYS A 36 6.02 3.77 -3.97
CA LYS A 36 6.73 5.03 -4.24
C LYS A 36 5.77 6.15 -4.65
N GLU A 37 4.66 5.81 -5.31
CA GLU A 37 3.62 6.76 -5.72
C GLU A 37 2.78 7.29 -4.56
N THR A 38 2.87 6.69 -3.37
CA THR A 38 2.23 7.21 -2.15
C THR A 38 2.98 8.39 -1.52
N GLY A 39 4.10 8.82 -2.12
CA GLY A 39 4.87 9.98 -1.69
C GLY A 39 5.45 9.81 -0.28
N GLN A 40 5.01 10.66 0.65
CA GLN A 40 5.51 10.62 2.04
C GLN A 40 5.19 9.31 2.76
N ALA A 41 4.16 8.58 2.32
CA ALA A 41 3.79 7.30 2.91
C ALA A 41 4.58 6.10 2.35
N ALA A 42 5.52 6.32 1.41
CA ALA A 42 6.18 5.23 0.69
C ALA A 42 6.90 4.24 1.60
N ALA A 43 7.63 4.72 2.60
CA ALA A 43 8.34 3.85 3.55
C ALA A 43 7.37 2.98 4.37
N ASN A 44 6.26 3.57 4.83
CA ASN A 44 5.23 2.87 5.58
C ASN A 44 4.49 1.85 4.69
N CYS A 45 4.22 2.22 3.44
CA CYS A 45 3.64 1.32 2.44
C CYS A 45 4.54 0.10 2.22
N ILE A 46 5.84 0.31 1.97
CA ILE A 46 6.79 -0.78 1.78
C ILE A 46 6.83 -1.67 3.02
N GLN A 47 6.87 -1.09 4.22
CA GLN A 47 6.88 -1.85 5.46
C GLN A 47 5.60 -2.67 5.66
N LEU A 48 4.45 -2.12 5.29
CA LEU A 48 3.16 -2.79 5.40
C LEU A 48 3.04 -3.95 4.42
N LEU A 49 3.39 -3.71 3.16
CA LEU A 49 3.24 -4.69 2.08
C LEU A 49 4.26 -5.82 2.15
N LYS A 50 5.51 -5.53 2.53
CA LYS A 50 6.57 -6.55 2.65
C LYS A 50 6.28 -7.64 3.70
N ALA A 51 5.36 -7.37 4.62
CA ALA A 51 4.94 -8.32 5.65
C ALA A 51 4.05 -9.44 5.09
N ASN A 52 3.55 -9.32 3.85
CA ASN A 52 2.74 -10.33 3.19
C ASN A 52 3.54 -11.04 2.08
N PRO A 53 3.88 -12.33 2.24
CA PRO A 53 4.66 -13.08 1.25
C PRO A 53 4.01 -13.13 -0.15
N GLN A 54 2.68 -13.16 -0.24
CA GLN A 54 1.98 -13.21 -1.52
C GLN A 54 2.22 -11.91 -2.31
N ILE A 55 2.14 -10.76 -1.63
CA ILE A 55 2.42 -9.44 -2.20
C ILE A 55 3.88 -9.35 -2.68
N VAL A 56 4.83 -9.79 -1.85
CA VAL A 56 6.26 -9.80 -2.21
C VAL A 56 6.54 -10.70 -3.42
N SER A 57 5.81 -11.81 -3.54
CA SER A 57 6.01 -12.80 -4.59
C SER A 57 5.28 -12.50 -5.92
N ALA A 58 4.40 -11.50 -5.93
CA ALA A 58 3.54 -11.18 -7.07
C ALA A 58 4.36 -10.93 -8.35
N LYS A 59 3.94 -11.55 -9.46
CA LYS A 59 4.66 -11.52 -10.73
C LYS A 59 4.12 -10.49 -11.72
N ASN A 60 2.92 -9.98 -11.48
CA ASN A 60 2.25 -9.01 -12.33
C ASN A 60 1.34 -8.11 -11.47
N TYR A 61 0.91 -6.97 -12.03
CA TYR A 61 0.09 -6.00 -11.32
C TYR A 61 -1.32 -6.51 -11.00
N ARG A 62 -1.84 -7.48 -11.77
CA ARG A 62 -3.15 -8.09 -11.51
C ARG A 62 -3.14 -8.90 -10.21
N ASP A 63 -2.18 -9.79 -10.05
CA ASP A 63 -1.99 -10.56 -8.82
C ASP A 63 -1.65 -9.64 -7.64
N LEU A 64 -0.75 -8.67 -7.87
CA LEU A 64 -0.39 -7.69 -6.85
C LEU A 64 -1.62 -6.94 -6.33
N SER A 65 -2.44 -6.39 -7.23
CA SER A 65 -3.64 -5.62 -6.88
C SER A 65 -4.61 -6.47 -6.09
N LYS A 66 -4.83 -7.72 -6.51
CA LYS A 66 -5.69 -8.66 -5.79
C LYS A 66 -5.19 -8.89 -4.36
N PHE A 67 -3.90 -9.19 -4.18
CA PHE A 67 -3.33 -9.45 -2.85
C PHE A 67 -3.35 -8.22 -1.93
N ILE A 68 -3.14 -7.03 -2.47
CA ILE A 68 -3.24 -5.77 -1.70
C ILE A 68 -4.70 -5.54 -1.28
N MET A 69 -5.67 -5.75 -2.16
CA MET A 69 -7.09 -5.62 -1.84
C MET A 69 -7.55 -6.66 -0.81
N GLU A 70 -7.08 -7.90 -0.89
CA GLU A 70 -7.33 -8.95 0.12
C GLU A 70 -6.76 -8.57 1.50
N LEU A 71 -5.56 -7.96 1.53
CA LEU A 71 -4.99 -7.40 2.75
C LEU A 71 -5.83 -6.22 3.26
N GLY A 72 -6.29 -5.35 2.37
CA GLY A 72 -7.22 -4.24 2.66
C GLY A 72 -8.51 -4.73 3.31
N ILE A 73 -9.14 -5.77 2.75
CA ILE A 73 -10.33 -6.41 3.33
C ILE A 73 -10.03 -6.97 4.71
N THR A 74 -8.90 -7.66 4.88
CA THR A 74 -8.50 -8.23 6.18
C THR A 74 -8.35 -7.15 7.24
N LYS A 75 -7.63 -6.06 6.92
CA LYS A 75 -7.44 -4.92 7.84
C LYS A 75 -8.71 -4.13 8.07
N GLY A 76 -9.53 -3.96 7.04
CA GLY A 76 -10.86 -3.38 7.12
C GLY A 76 -11.74 -4.16 8.10
N THR A 77 -11.88 -5.46 7.93
CA THR A 77 -12.68 -6.31 8.85
C THR A 77 -12.13 -6.27 10.28
N GLN A 78 -10.81 -6.26 10.47
CA GLN A 78 -10.21 -6.08 11.80
C GLN A 78 -10.64 -4.74 12.43
N GLY A 79 -10.53 -3.64 11.69
CA GLY A 79 -10.96 -2.32 12.14
C GLY A 79 -12.45 -2.23 12.44
N GLN A 80 -13.28 -2.77 11.57
CA GLN A 80 -14.72 -2.86 11.75
C GLN A 80 -15.08 -3.57 13.06
N ASN A 81 -14.46 -4.73 13.32
CA ASN A 81 -14.71 -5.49 14.54
C ASN A 81 -14.29 -4.74 15.81
N VAL A 82 -13.20 -3.97 15.76
CA VAL A 82 -12.77 -3.10 16.86
C VAL A 82 -13.83 -2.04 17.14
N LEU A 83 -14.34 -1.36 16.10
CA LEU A 83 -15.38 -0.34 16.23
C LEU A 83 -16.71 -0.94 16.74
N LEU A 84 -17.11 -2.11 16.25
CA LEU A 84 -18.29 -2.84 16.72
C LEU A 84 -18.18 -3.22 18.21
N ASN A 85 -16.99 -3.60 18.67
CA ASN A 85 -16.77 -3.87 20.08
C ASN A 85 -16.82 -2.59 20.93
N LEU A 86 -16.24 -1.50 20.42
CA LEU A 86 -16.27 -0.21 21.11
C LEU A 86 -17.71 0.32 21.27
N LEU A 87 -18.58 0.10 20.29
CA LEU A 87 -20.00 0.50 20.37
C LEU A 87 -20.72 -0.06 21.59
N LYS A 88 -20.28 -1.20 22.13
CA LYS A 88 -20.88 -1.83 23.31
C LYS A 88 -20.66 -0.99 24.58
N THR A 89 -19.54 -0.29 24.67
CA THR A 89 -19.16 0.53 25.83
C THR A 89 -19.28 2.03 25.56
N ASN A 90 -19.24 2.45 24.30
CA ASN A 90 -19.37 3.83 23.87
C ASN A 90 -20.27 3.91 22.62
N PRO A 91 -21.60 4.04 22.77
CA PRO A 91 -22.56 3.99 21.68
C PRO A 91 -22.65 5.30 20.88
N SER A 92 -21.51 5.93 20.58
CA SER A 92 -21.43 7.17 19.81
C SER A 92 -21.98 6.98 18.39
N PRO A 93 -22.79 7.94 17.87
CA PRO A 93 -23.20 7.96 16.47
C PRO A 93 -22.02 7.87 15.49
N ALA A 94 -20.89 8.52 15.81
CA ALA A 94 -19.70 8.49 14.95
C ALA A 94 -19.09 7.09 14.85
N ILE A 95 -19.01 6.36 15.97
CA ILE A 95 -18.50 4.97 15.95
C ILE A 95 -19.48 4.06 15.20
N ARG A 96 -20.78 4.33 15.30
CA ARG A 96 -21.83 3.56 14.61
C ARG A 96 -21.72 3.73 13.10
N GLU A 97 -21.55 4.95 12.64
CA GLU A 97 -21.34 5.27 11.22
C GLU A 97 -20.08 4.60 10.69
N CYS A 98 -18.96 4.77 11.40
CA CYS A 98 -17.70 4.10 11.09
C CYS A 98 -17.88 2.58 10.93
N ALA A 99 -18.49 1.92 11.91
CA ALA A 99 -18.57 0.47 11.96
C ALA A 99 -19.56 -0.11 10.93
N ASN A 100 -20.72 0.52 10.78
CA ASN A 100 -21.84 -0.08 10.04
C ASN A 100 -21.91 0.42 8.59
N SER A 101 -21.46 1.64 8.31
CA SER A 101 -21.52 2.26 6.99
C SER A 101 -20.14 2.33 6.35
N ASP A 102 -19.22 3.09 6.93
CA ASP A 102 -17.94 3.43 6.31
C ASP A 102 -17.09 2.18 6.02
N TYR A 103 -16.86 1.35 7.04
CA TYR A 103 -16.07 0.13 6.87
C TYR A 103 -16.79 -0.93 6.02
N THR A 104 -18.12 -1.00 6.11
CA THR A 104 -18.91 -1.89 5.24
C THR A 104 -18.76 -1.48 3.77
N GLY A 105 -18.82 -0.18 3.48
CA GLY A 105 -18.59 0.41 2.16
C GLY A 105 -17.20 0.10 1.63
N THR A 106 -16.15 0.41 2.41
CA THR A 106 -14.76 0.10 2.05
C THR A 106 -14.55 -1.37 1.72
N ILE A 107 -15.02 -2.28 2.58
CA ILE A 107 -14.89 -3.73 2.34
C ILE A 107 -15.69 -4.17 1.11
N GLY A 108 -16.89 -3.63 0.93
CA GLY A 108 -17.75 -3.89 -0.21
C GLY A 108 -17.09 -3.49 -1.54
N SER A 109 -16.56 -2.27 -1.59
CA SER A 109 -15.86 -1.74 -2.77
C SER A 109 -14.59 -2.52 -3.09
N LEU A 110 -13.76 -2.88 -2.09
CA LEU A 110 -12.58 -3.73 -2.34
C LEU A 110 -12.98 -5.12 -2.90
N LYS A 111 -14.05 -5.72 -2.35
CA LYS A 111 -14.58 -6.99 -2.89
C LYS A 111 -15.11 -6.82 -4.31
N SER A 112 -15.72 -5.69 -4.61
CA SER A 112 -16.22 -5.36 -5.95
C SER A 112 -15.07 -5.22 -6.93
N ALA A 113 -14.05 -4.41 -6.60
CA ALA A 113 -12.84 -4.26 -7.39
C ALA A 113 -12.15 -5.60 -7.70
N ILE A 114 -12.05 -6.52 -6.74
CA ILE A 114 -11.51 -7.87 -6.98
C ILE A 114 -12.35 -8.65 -8.02
N ARG A 115 -13.68 -8.56 -7.98
CA ARG A 115 -14.56 -9.24 -8.95
C ARG A 115 -14.47 -8.63 -10.34
N GLU A 116 -14.30 -7.31 -10.41
CA GLU A 116 -14.24 -6.57 -11.67
C GLU A 116 -12.87 -6.63 -12.33
N LEU A 117 -11.78 -6.86 -11.58
CA LEU A 117 -10.42 -6.99 -12.12
C LEU A 117 -10.35 -7.78 -13.44
N PRO A 118 -10.89 -9.01 -13.58
CA PRO A 118 -10.83 -9.79 -14.82
C PRO A 118 -11.85 -9.38 -15.90
N VAL A 119 -12.82 -8.52 -15.60
CA VAL A 119 -13.97 -8.23 -16.47
C VAL A 119 -13.93 -6.79 -16.99
N ASP A 120 -13.75 -5.83 -16.10
CA ASP A 120 -13.78 -4.40 -16.37
C ASP A 120 -12.77 -3.68 -15.46
N LEU A 121 -11.62 -3.32 -16.04
CA LEU A 121 -10.55 -2.62 -15.32
C LEU A 121 -10.95 -1.21 -14.89
N GLN A 122 -11.82 -0.53 -15.66
CA GLN A 122 -12.25 0.81 -15.32
C GLN A 122 -13.13 0.79 -14.08
N THR A 123 -14.07 -0.15 -14.00
CA THR A 123 -14.89 -0.35 -12.81
C THR A 123 -14.05 -0.85 -11.63
N ALA A 124 -13.08 -1.75 -11.85
CA ALA A 124 -12.16 -2.19 -10.79
C ALA A 124 -11.32 -1.04 -10.21
N GLU A 125 -10.82 -0.14 -11.07
CA GLU A 125 -10.07 1.05 -10.66
C GLU A 125 -10.96 1.99 -9.83
N TYR A 126 -12.17 2.26 -10.32
CA TYR A 126 -13.14 3.12 -9.63
C TYR A 126 -13.51 2.57 -8.26
N ASP A 127 -13.83 1.28 -8.17
CA ASP A 127 -14.18 0.63 -6.90
C ASP A 127 -13.00 0.62 -5.92
N ALA A 128 -11.78 0.39 -6.40
CA ALA A 128 -10.57 0.48 -5.58
C ALA A 128 -10.35 1.92 -5.07
N HIS A 129 -10.60 2.94 -5.89
CA HIS A 129 -10.51 4.35 -5.50
C HIS A 129 -11.50 4.71 -4.41
N VAL A 130 -12.80 4.46 -4.65
CA VAL A 130 -13.90 4.80 -3.74
C VAL A 130 -13.80 4.05 -2.41
N SER A 131 -13.16 2.87 -2.39
CA SER A 131 -12.93 2.14 -1.14
C SER A 131 -12.20 2.97 -0.07
N GLY A 132 -11.41 3.97 -0.46
CA GLY A 132 -10.70 4.88 0.44
C GLY A 132 -11.57 5.89 1.18
N ASP A 133 -12.82 6.12 0.74
CA ASP A 133 -13.70 7.13 1.34
C ASP A 133 -14.10 6.77 2.77
N GLY A 134 -14.42 5.49 3.02
CA GLY A 134 -14.83 4.99 4.34
C GLY A 134 -13.84 5.32 5.47
N PRO A 135 -12.56 4.89 5.42
CA PRO A 135 -11.61 5.19 6.49
C PRO A 135 -11.35 6.69 6.68
N VAL A 136 -11.44 7.50 5.61
CA VAL A 136 -11.29 8.97 5.69
C VAL A 136 -12.49 9.62 6.38
N ASN A 137 -13.71 9.23 5.98
CA ASN A 137 -14.95 9.68 6.59
C ASN A 137 -15.00 9.29 8.07
N CYS A 138 -14.65 8.04 8.38
CA CYS A 138 -14.61 7.57 9.75
C CYS A 138 -13.60 8.36 10.60
N ALA A 139 -12.38 8.57 10.11
CA ALA A 139 -11.37 9.36 10.84
C ALA A 139 -11.87 10.79 11.11
N THR A 140 -12.55 11.40 10.14
CA THR A 140 -13.15 12.73 10.26
C THR A 140 -14.27 12.75 11.30
N ALA A 141 -15.17 11.77 11.27
CA ALA A 141 -16.29 11.65 12.21
C ALA A 141 -15.83 11.42 13.65
N LEU A 142 -14.85 10.52 13.87
CA LEU A 142 -14.29 10.27 15.20
C LEU A 142 -13.61 11.52 15.77
N LYS A 143 -12.84 12.23 14.95
CA LYS A 143 -12.20 13.49 15.35
C LYS A 143 -13.24 14.56 15.71
N ALA A 144 -14.30 14.71 14.92
CA ALA A 144 -15.39 15.64 15.19
C ALA A 144 -16.14 15.30 16.50
N ALA A 145 -16.29 14.01 16.78
CA ALA A 145 -16.85 13.51 18.04
C ALA A 145 -15.87 13.56 19.23
N LYS A 146 -14.65 14.10 19.03
CA LYS A 146 -13.56 14.16 20.04
C LYS A 146 -13.15 12.79 20.58
N ILE A 147 -13.28 11.75 19.75
CA ILE A 147 -12.83 10.38 20.04
C ILE A 147 -11.41 10.24 19.48
N ASN A 148 -10.42 10.48 20.34
CA ASN A 148 -9.01 10.56 19.97
C ASN A 148 -8.20 9.35 20.46
N ASP A 149 -8.72 8.14 20.28
CA ASP A 149 -7.97 6.92 20.61
C ASP A 149 -6.92 6.66 19.50
N PRO A 150 -5.62 6.60 19.83
CA PRO A 150 -4.56 6.37 18.85
C PRO A 150 -4.71 5.06 18.07
N SER A 151 -5.35 4.05 18.65
CA SER A 151 -5.56 2.76 17.97
C SER A 151 -6.49 2.91 16.76
N PHE A 152 -7.53 3.74 16.82
CA PHE A 152 -8.45 3.95 15.70
C PHE A 152 -7.83 4.80 14.59
N LEU A 153 -7.08 5.83 14.97
CA LEU A 153 -6.33 6.64 14.02
C LEU A 153 -5.34 5.76 13.23
N ASN A 154 -4.64 4.87 13.92
CA ASN A 154 -3.71 3.95 13.26
C ASN A 154 -4.42 2.98 12.31
N ILE A 155 -5.55 2.39 12.71
CA ILE A 155 -6.30 1.47 11.85
C ILE A 155 -6.84 2.19 10.60
N ASN A 156 -7.47 3.37 10.76
CA ASN A 156 -7.97 4.16 9.63
C ASN A 156 -6.84 4.52 8.66
N ASN A 157 -5.67 4.91 9.16
CA ASN A 157 -4.51 5.21 8.33
C ASN A 157 -4.00 3.98 7.56
N ILE A 158 -3.93 2.81 8.21
CA ILE A 158 -3.52 1.56 7.56
C ILE A 158 -4.50 1.18 6.44
N VAL A 159 -5.80 1.21 6.73
CA VAL A 159 -6.84 0.85 5.75
C VAL A 159 -6.86 1.85 4.59
N SER A 160 -6.79 3.15 4.88
CA SER A 160 -6.71 4.21 3.88
C SER A 160 -5.49 4.03 2.96
N LEU A 161 -4.32 3.72 3.53
CA LEU A 161 -3.12 3.43 2.74
C LEU A 161 -3.30 2.20 1.85
N LEU A 162 -3.92 1.13 2.34
CA LEU A 162 -4.18 -0.06 1.53
C LEU A 162 -5.17 0.21 0.40
N CYS A 163 -6.21 1.01 0.63
CA CYS A 163 -7.14 1.45 -0.41
C CYS A 163 -6.43 2.28 -1.49
N GLN A 164 -5.62 3.25 -1.08
CA GLN A 164 -4.84 4.08 -2.00
C GLN A 164 -3.90 3.23 -2.86
N VAL A 165 -3.18 2.30 -2.25
CA VAL A 165 -2.22 1.43 -2.96
C VAL A 165 -2.95 0.42 -3.84
N SER A 166 -4.14 -0.05 -3.45
CA SER A 166 -5.00 -0.89 -4.30
C SER A 166 -5.40 -0.15 -5.58
N TYR A 167 -5.84 1.10 -5.45
CA TYR A 167 -6.15 1.96 -6.60
C TYR A 167 -4.93 2.12 -7.51
N LEU A 168 -3.78 2.50 -6.95
CA LEU A 168 -2.56 2.71 -7.71
C LEU A 168 -2.11 1.42 -8.42
N SER A 169 -2.20 0.26 -7.77
CA SER A 169 -1.80 -1.00 -8.39
C SER A 169 -2.71 -1.42 -9.54
N VAL A 170 -4.02 -1.13 -9.47
CA VAL A 170 -4.95 -1.39 -10.59
C VAL A 170 -4.64 -0.49 -11.78
N LYS A 171 -4.29 0.79 -11.52
CA LYS A 171 -3.91 1.75 -12.55
C LYS A 171 -2.70 1.32 -13.39
N HIS A 172 -1.81 0.48 -12.85
CA HIS A 172 -0.69 -0.12 -13.61
C HIS A 172 -1.08 -1.30 -14.49
N ILE A 173 -2.34 -1.76 -14.42
CA ILE A 173 -2.88 -2.79 -15.32
C ILE A 173 -3.47 -2.14 -16.59
N ALA A 174 -4.04 -0.95 -16.44
CA ALA A 174 -4.78 -0.21 -17.46
C ALA A 174 -3.88 0.50 -18.48
#